data_AF-A0AAF0LJN7-F1
#
_entry.id   AF-A0AAF0LJN7-F1
#
_cell.length_a   1.000
_cell.length_b   1.000
_cell.length_c   1.000
_cell.angle_alpha   90.00
_cell.angle_beta   90.00
_cell.angle_gamma   90.00
#
_symmetry.space_group_name_H-M   'P 1'
#
loop_
_entity.id
_entity.type
_entity.pdbx_description
1 polymer ?
#
loop_
_entity_poly.entity_id
_entity_poly.type
_entity_poly.pdbx_seq_one_letter_code
_entity_poly.pdbx_strand_id
1 'polypeptide(L)'
;MNPTDTGVRAGQRDSSQASPPYVPGMDAAGVIDEVGPDVTGWQVGGEVMAIALPLSTHGGAYVQELVAPVGSFTRIPRGASIEAAATVPMNGLTALQILSHASLAPGQTLAVTGPLGCSGTTLCSWRRPPG
;
A
#
# COMPACT_ATOMS: atom_id res chain seq x y z
N MET A 1 -7.67 6.22 0.42
CA MET A 1 -7.23 7.63 0.59
C MET A 1 -6.46 7.72 1.89
N ASN A 2 -5.24 8.22 1.83
CA ASN A 2 -4.31 8.27 2.97
C ASN A 2 -4.00 9.73 3.35
N PRO A 3 -3.61 10.01 4.60
CA PRO A 3 -3.27 11.37 5.05
C PRO A 3 -2.16 12.04 4.20
N THR A 4 -1.22 11.26 3.65
CA THR A 4 -0.19 11.75 2.73
C THR A 4 -0.80 12.36 1.46
N ASP A 5 -1.93 11.84 0.96
CA ASP A 5 -2.60 12.38 -0.23
C ASP A 5 -3.02 13.83 0.00
N THR A 6 -3.56 14.12 1.20
CA THR A 6 -3.94 15.48 1.61
C THR A 6 -2.72 16.38 1.73
N GLY A 7 -1.63 15.88 2.34
CA GLY A 7 -0.39 16.64 2.48
C GLY A 7 0.25 16.99 1.13
N VAL A 8 0.22 16.08 0.16
CA VAL A 8 0.69 16.34 -1.22
C VAL A 8 -0.19 17.40 -1.89
N ARG A 9 -1.52 17.27 -1.81
CA ARG A 9 -2.46 18.26 -2.38
C ARG A 9 -2.31 19.65 -1.76
N ALA A 10 -2.00 19.73 -0.47
CA ALA A 10 -1.82 20.97 0.27
C ALA A 10 -0.42 21.60 0.08
N GLY A 11 0.48 20.98 -0.69
CA GLY A 11 1.86 21.46 -0.86
C GLY A 11 2.72 21.35 0.39
N GLN A 12 2.32 20.53 1.37
CA GLN A 12 3.02 20.33 2.65
C GLN A 12 4.11 19.26 2.58
N ARG A 13 4.29 18.62 1.43
CA ARG A 13 5.32 17.62 1.17
C ARG A 13 6.38 18.19 0.24
N ASP A 14 7.64 17.90 0.53
CA ASP A 14 8.74 18.21 -0.37
C ASP A 14 8.53 17.51 -1.71
N SER A 15 8.39 18.30 -2.77
CA SER A 15 8.16 17.86 -4.14
C SER A 15 9.36 18.13 -5.05
N SER A 16 10.52 18.50 -4.49
CA SER A 16 11.74 18.82 -5.24
C SER A 16 12.22 17.70 -6.17
N GLN A 17 11.84 16.45 -5.88
CA GLN A 17 12.17 15.26 -6.68
C GLN A 17 11.07 14.84 -7.66
N ALA A 18 9.94 15.55 -7.71
CA ALA A 18 8.83 15.25 -8.59
C ALA A 18 8.56 16.43 -9.54
N SER A 19 8.09 16.15 -10.74
CA SER A 19 7.69 17.17 -11.71
C SER A 19 6.18 17.13 -11.94
N PRO A 20 5.51 18.29 -12.08
CA PRO A 20 4.08 18.31 -12.38
C PRO A 20 3.78 17.69 -13.77
N PRO A 21 2.58 17.13 -13.98
CA PRO A 21 1.44 17.08 -13.05
C PRO A 21 1.60 16.03 -11.94
N TYR A 22 1.27 16.40 -10.70
CA TYR A 22 1.31 15.47 -9.56
C TYR A 22 0.03 14.66 -9.47
N VAL A 23 0.17 13.33 -9.48
CA VAL A 23 -0.96 12.42 -9.26
C VAL A 23 -0.94 11.92 -7.82
N PRO A 24 -1.96 12.21 -6.99
CA PRO A 24 -2.05 11.70 -5.62
C PRO A 24 -2.48 10.23 -5.55
N GLY A 25 -2.57 9.68 -4.34
CA GLY A 25 -3.02 8.31 -4.09
C GLY A 25 -1.83 7.39 -3.87
N MET A 26 -1.88 6.58 -2.80
CA MET A 26 -0.84 5.59 -2.51
C MET A 26 -1.32 4.14 -2.60
N ASP A 27 -2.62 3.89 -2.58
CA ASP A 27 -3.16 2.53 -2.67
C ASP A 27 -3.86 2.34 -4.01
N ALA A 28 -3.57 1.21 -4.67
CA ALA A 28 -4.27 0.74 -5.86
C ALA A 28 -4.61 -0.75 -5.72
N ALA A 29 -5.66 -1.18 -6.41
CA ALA A 29 -5.91 -2.58 -6.72
C ALA A 29 -6.60 -2.69 -8.07
N GLY A 30 -6.36 -3.81 -8.76
CA GLY A 30 -6.87 -4.02 -10.11
C GLY A 30 -6.41 -5.35 -10.69
N VAL A 31 -6.38 -5.42 -12.01
CA VAL A 31 -6.01 -6.61 -12.77
C VAL A 31 -4.80 -6.28 -13.62
N ILE A 32 -3.84 -7.21 -13.72
CA ILE A 32 -2.68 -7.07 -14.58
C ILE A 32 -3.13 -7.09 -16.05
N ASP A 33 -2.81 -6.03 -16.78
CA ASP A 33 -3.01 -5.88 -18.22
C ASP A 33 -1.74 -6.22 -19.02
N GLU A 34 -0.58 -5.86 -18.49
CA GLU A 34 0.74 -6.09 -19.10
C GLU A 34 1.78 -6.51 -18.05
N VAL A 35 2.76 -7.32 -18.48
CA VAL A 35 3.91 -7.74 -17.67
C VAL A 35 5.18 -7.48 -18.47
N GLY A 36 6.14 -6.78 -17.88
CA GLY A 36 7.43 -6.50 -18.51
C GLY A 36 8.23 -7.79 -18.83
N PRO A 37 9.13 -7.75 -19.82
CA PRO A 37 9.78 -8.95 -20.36
C PRO A 37 10.62 -9.75 -19.35
N ASP A 38 11.18 -9.08 -18.34
CA ASP A 38 12.04 -9.70 -17.32
C ASP A 38 11.28 -10.07 -16.03
N VAL A 39 9.96 -9.84 -15.99
CA VAL A 39 9.15 -10.10 -14.79
C VAL A 39 8.61 -11.53 -14.83
N THR A 40 8.87 -12.29 -13.76
CA THR A 40 8.43 -13.68 -13.60
C THR A 40 7.45 -13.83 -12.42
N GLY A 41 6.62 -14.89 -12.43
CA GLY A 41 5.68 -15.18 -11.35
C GLY A 41 4.38 -14.36 -11.37
N TRP A 42 4.20 -13.54 -12.40
CA TRP A 42 3.03 -12.71 -12.67
C TRP A 42 2.47 -13.00 -14.06
N GLN A 43 1.16 -12.79 -14.22
CA GLN A 43 0.45 -13.10 -15.46
C GLN A 43 -0.70 -12.11 -15.66
N VAL A 44 -0.95 -11.75 -16.93
CA VAL A 44 -2.11 -10.97 -17.34
C VAL A 44 -3.40 -11.64 -16.86
N GLY A 45 -4.35 -10.83 -16.40
CA GLY A 45 -5.59 -11.29 -15.76
C GLY A 45 -5.46 -11.59 -14.26
N GLY A 46 -4.26 -11.51 -13.68
CA GLY A 46 -4.07 -11.67 -12.24
C GLY A 46 -4.55 -10.47 -11.43
N GLU A 47 -5.28 -10.71 -10.35
CA GLU A 47 -5.72 -9.68 -9.41
C GLU A 47 -4.59 -9.26 -8.45
N VAL A 48 -4.32 -7.96 -8.39
CA VAL A 48 -3.20 -7.40 -7.62
C VAL A 48 -3.61 -6.14 -6.86
N MET A 49 -2.88 -5.88 -5.77
CA MET A 49 -2.89 -4.61 -5.06
C MET A 49 -1.48 -4.05 -5.00
N ALA A 50 -1.38 -2.72 -4.95
CA ALA A 50 -0.11 -2.02 -5.10
C ALA A 50 0.01 -0.81 -4.18
N ILE A 51 1.27 -0.47 -3.87
CA ILE A 51 1.65 0.79 -3.26
C ILE A 51 2.26 1.70 -4.33
N ALA A 52 1.66 2.87 -4.51
CA ALA A 52 2.21 3.97 -5.31
C ALA A 52 2.76 5.07 -4.39
N LEU A 53 3.78 5.78 -4.85
CA LEU A 53 4.35 6.91 -4.15
C LEU A 53 4.15 8.17 -5.01
N PRO A 54 3.19 9.06 -4.68
CA PRO A 54 2.81 10.23 -5.47
C PRO A 54 3.96 11.13 -5.95
N LEU A 55 5.06 11.15 -5.20
CA LEU A 55 6.24 11.98 -5.48
C LEU A 55 7.42 11.17 -6.01
N SER A 56 7.18 9.93 -6.44
CA SER A 56 8.16 9.11 -7.16
C SER A 56 8.03 9.33 -8.66
N THR A 57 9.00 8.82 -9.42
CA THR A 57 9.01 8.85 -10.90
C THR A 57 7.80 8.16 -11.54
N HIS A 58 7.10 7.28 -10.82
CA HIS A 58 5.95 6.53 -11.32
C HIS A 58 4.60 7.17 -10.96
N GLY A 59 4.60 8.26 -10.16
CA GLY A 59 3.39 8.95 -9.73
C GLY A 59 2.55 8.18 -8.71
N GLY A 60 1.33 8.67 -8.48
CA GLY A 60 0.37 8.12 -7.53
C GLY A 60 -0.72 7.26 -8.17
N ALA A 61 -1.53 6.64 -7.32
CA ALA A 61 -2.52 5.62 -7.66
C ALA A 61 -3.86 6.15 -8.20
N TYR A 62 -4.10 7.46 -8.23
CA TYR A 62 -5.33 8.03 -8.80
C TYR A 62 -5.26 8.13 -10.32
N VAL A 63 -5.10 6.97 -10.95
CA VAL A 63 -4.99 6.74 -12.40
C VAL A 63 -5.83 5.54 -12.79
N GLN A 64 -6.13 5.42 -14.08
CA GLN A 64 -6.81 4.22 -14.63
C GLN A 64 -5.83 3.05 -14.82
N GLU A 65 -4.56 3.36 -15.12
CA GLU A 65 -3.48 2.40 -15.36
C GLU A 65 -2.25 2.83 -14.54
N LEU A 66 -1.68 1.92 -13.77
CA LEU A 66 -0.53 2.17 -12.89
C LEU A 66 0.65 1.29 -13.30
N VAL A 67 1.74 1.93 -13.76
CA VAL A 67 2.99 1.25 -14.09
C VAL A 67 4.00 1.50 -12.98
N ALA A 68 4.50 0.42 -12.37
CA ALA A 68 5.51 0.49 -11.31
C ALA A 68 6.41 -0.76 -11.31
N PRO A 69 7.53 -0.75 -10.58
CA PRO A 69 8.37 -1.93 -10.41
C PRO A 69 7.61 -3.08 -9.74
N VAL A 70 7.95 -4.32 -10.07
CA VAL A 70 7.28 -5.52 -9.53
C VAL A 70 7.20 -5.57 -8.00
N GLY A 71 8.19 -5.00 -7.30
CA GLY A 71 8.21 -4.92 -5.84
C GLY A 71 7.14 -4.02 -5.21
N SER A 72 6.47 -3.18 -6.01
CA SER A 72 5.33 -2.37 -5.57
C SER A 72 4.02 -3.15 -5.53
N PHE A 73 3.98 -4.36 -6.09
CA PHE A 73 2.76 -5.16 -6.24
C PHE A 73 2.77 -6.39 -5.34
N THR A 74 1.58 -6.78 -4.89
CA THR A 74 1.33 -8.06 -4.22
C THR A 74 -0.04 -8.60 -4.63
N ARG A 75 -0.26 -9.90 -4.44
CA ARG A 75 -1.51 -10.56 -4.81
C ARG A 75 -2.64 -10.17 -3.87
N ILE A 76 -3.84 -10.02 -4.41
CA ILE A 76 -5.04 -9.82 -3.58
C ILE A 76 -5.28 -11.10 -2.74
N PRO A 77 -5.56 -10.98 -1.42
CA PRO A 77 -5.90 -12.12 -0.59
C PRO A 77 -7.13 -12.86 -1.12
N ARG A 78 -7.10 -14.19 -1.07
CA ARG A 78 -8.20 -15.04 -1.54
C ARG A 78 -9.52 -14.64 -0.87
N GLY A 79 -10.53 -14.31 -1.68
CA GLY A 79 -11.87 -13.96 -1.21
C GLY A 79 -12.10 -12.49 -0.87
N ALA A 80 -11.07 -11.63 -1.01
CA ALA A 80 -11.26 -10.19 -0.96
C ALA A 80 -11.69 -9.66 -2.34
N SER A 81 -12.57 -8.65 -2.37
CA SER A 81 -12.86 -7.92 -3.61
C SER A 81 -11.74 -6.94 -3.93
N ILE A 82 -11.65 -6.50 -5.19
CA ILE A 82 -10.68 -5.48 -5.61
C ILE A 82 -10.85 -4.18 -4.81
N GLU A 83 -12.09 -3.77 -4.56
CA GLU A 83 -12.40 -2.54 -3.81
C GLU A 83 -11.94 -2.65 -2.36
N ALA A 84 -12.15 -3.80 -1.73
CA ALA A 84 -11.65 -4.05 -0.38
C ALA A 84 -10.12 -4.06 -0.35
N ALA A 85 -9.50 -4.72 -1.33
CA ALA A 85 -8.05 -4.80 -1.46
C ALA A 85 -7.40 -3.43 -1.66
N ALA A 86 -8.04 -2.50 -2.37
CA ALA A 86 -7.54 -1.12 -2.56
C ALA A 86 -7.44 -0.30 -1.27
N THR A 87 -7.95 -0.78 -0.13
CA THR A 87 -7.90 -0.05 1.16
C THR A 87 -6.75 -0.49 2.07
N VAL A 88 -6.03 -1.54 1.68
CA VAL A 88 -5.08 -2.28 2.52
C VAL A 88 -3.60 -1.90 2.35
N PRO A 89 -3.04 -1.67 1.14
CA PRO A 89 -1.60 -1.81 0.90
C PRO A 89 -0.72 -0.99 1.85
N MET A 90 -0.91 0.32 1.91
CA MET A 90 -0.13 1.21 2.75
C MET A 90 -0.34 0.94 4.24
N ASN A 91 -1.59 0.75 4.67
CA ASN A 91 -1.91 0.53 6.08
C ASN A 91 -1.40 -0.83 6.57
N GLY A 92 -1.54 -1.86 5.74
CA GLY A 92 -1.03 -3.21 5.97
C GLY A 92 0.48 -3.24 6.06
N LEU A 93 1.18 -2.63 5.10
CA LEU A 93 2.64 -2.55 5.14
C LEU A 93 3.12 -1.78 6.37
N THR A 94 2.49 -0.65 6.69
CA THR A 94 2.83 0.16 7.87
C THR A 94 2.65 -0.64 9.16
N ALA A 95 1.54 -1.38 9.30
CA ALA A 95 1.29 -2.23 10.45
C ALA A 95 2.34 -3.35 10.57
N LEU A 96 2.69 -4.01 9.46
CA LEU A 96 3.73 -5.04 9.43
C LEU A 96 5.10 -4.50 9.81
N GLN A 97 5.47 -3.31 9.33
CA GLN A 97 6.72 -2.65 9.70
C GLN A 97 6.74 -2.30 11.20
N ILE A 98 5.67 -1.71 11.73
CA ILE A 98 5.56 -1.41 13.17
C ILE A 98 5.75 -2.68 14.00
N LEU A 99 5.06 -3.77 13.66
CA LEU A 99 5.14 -5.02 14.40
C LEU A 99 6.54 -5.67 14.30
N SER A 100 7.17 -5.59 13.13
CA SER A 100 8.53 -6.10 12.92
C SER A 100 9.55 -5.31 13.75
N HIS A 101 9.42 -3.98 13.78
CA HIS A 101 10.30 -3.13 14.60
C HIS A 101 10.03 -3.27 16.10
N ALA A 102 8.77 -3.45 16.51
CA ALA A 102 8.40 -3.61 17.91
C ALA A 102 8.94 -4.92 18.53
N SER A 103 9.26 -5.93 17.72
CA SER A 103 9.88 -7.20 18.16
C SER A 103 9.20 -7.84 19.38
N LEU A 104 7.86 -7.81 19.40
CA LEU A 104 7.08 -8.23 20.56
C LEU A 104 7.22 -9.73 20.82
N ALA A 105 7.58 -10.06 22.06
CA ALA A 105 7.51 -11.41 22.60
C ALA A 105 6.05 -11.78 22.96
N PRO A 106 5.71 -13.08 22.96
CA PRO A 106 4.41 -13.55 23.43
C PRO A 106 4.08 -13.00 24.82
N GLY A 107 2.87 -12.46 24.99
CA GLY A 107 2.39 -11.88 26.25
C GLY A 107 2.75 -10.40 26.47
N GLN A 108 3.50 -9.76 25.57
CA GLN A 108 3.75 -8.32 25.64
C GLN A 108 2.59 -7.49 25.04
N THR A 109 2.37 -6.31 25.62
CA THR A 109 1.29 -5.39 25.23
C THR A 109 1.84 -4.24 24.39
N LEU A 110 1.19 -3.95 23.26
CA LEU A 110 1.45 -2.78 22.43
C LEU A 110 0.34 -1.74 22.65
N ALA A 111 0.71 -0.53 23.09
CA ALA A 111 -0.21 0.58 23.14
C ALA A 111 -0.41 1.18 21.73
N VAL A 112 -1.66 1.24 21.26
CA VAL A 112 -2.03 1.79 19.95
C VAL A 112 -2.81 3.09 20.14
N THR A 113 -2.27 4.21 19.65
CA THR A 113 -2.98 5.48 19.60
C THR A 113 -3.81 5.58 18.32
N GLY A 114 -5.03 6.12 18.40
CA GLY A 114 -5.96 6.17 17.26
C GLY A 114 -6.40 4.79 16.73
N PRO A 115 -6.87 3.86 17.58
CA PRO A 115 -7.17 2.48 17.20
C PRO A 115 -8.25 2.34 16.12
N LEU A 116 -9.11 3.35 15.95
CA LEU A 116 -10.16 3.38 14.93
C LEU A 116 -9.68 3.86 13.55
N GLY A 117 -8.44 4.31 13.42
CA GLY A 117 -7.84 4.62 12.11
C GLY A 117 -7.53 3.35 11.32
N CYS A 118 -7.27 3.46 10.00
CA CYS A 118 -7.00 2.29 9.16
C CYS A 118 -5.77 1.49 9.64
N SER A 119 -4.67 2.17 9.98
CA SER A 119 -3.49 1.53 10.57
C SER A 119 -3.77 0.94 11.97
N GLY A 120 -4.54 1.65 12.79
CA GLY A 120 -4.92 1.20 14.14
C GLY A 120 -5.79 -0.06 14.11
N THR A 121 -6.79 -0.09 13.23
CA THR A 121 -7.70 -1.24 13.06
C THR A 121 -6.93 -2.46 12.53
N THR A 122 -5.99 -2.22 11.61
CA THR A 122 -5.11 -3.27 11.07
C THR A 122 -4.20 -3.85 12.16
N LEU A 123 -3.62 -3.00 13.02
CA LEU A 123 -2.81 -3.44 14.16
C LEU A 123 -3.64 -4.21 15.20
N CYS A 124 -4.83 -3.72 15.55
CA CYS A 124 -5.69 -4.36 16.54
C CYS A 124 -6.27 -5.70 16.08
N SER A 125 -6.47 -5.89 14.78
CA SER A 125 -6.96 -7.14 14.19
C SER A 125 -5.84 -8.12 13.81
N TRP A 126 -4.57 -7.70 13.91
CA TRP A 126 -3.44 -8.51 13.50
C TRP A 126 -3.32 -9.80 14.32
N ARG A 127 -3.06 -10.90 13.61
CA ARG A 127 -2.73 -12.21 14.19
C ARG A 127 -1.43 -12.67 13.56
N ARG A 128 -0.52 -13.19 14.40
CA ARG A 128 0.74 -13.76 13.94
C ARG A 128 0.43 -14.94 13.01
N PRO A 129 0.93 -14.95 11.76
CA PRO A 129 0.76 -16.11 10.90
C PRO A 129 1.46 -17.34 11.53
N PRO A 130 0.97 -18.56 11.27
CA PRO A 130 1.67 -19.77 11.69
C PRO A 130 3.08 -19.78 11.06
N GLY A 131 4.07 -20.15 11.88
CA GLY A 131 5.48 -20.25 11.48
C GLY A 131 5.79 -21.49 10.67
#